data_AF-A0A5S9NBK5-F1
#
_entry.id   AF-A0A5S9NBK5-F1
#
_cell.length_a   1.000
_cell.length_b   1.000
_cell.length_c   1.000
_cell.angle_alpha   90.00
_cell.angle_beta   90.00
_cell.angle_gamma   90.00
#
_symmetry.space_group_name_H-M   'P 1'
#
loop_
_entity.id
_entity.type
_entity.pdbx_description
1 polymer ?
#
loop_
_entity_poly.entity_id
_entity_poly.type
_entity_poly.pdbx_seq_one_letter_code
_entity_poly.pdbx_strand_id
1 'polypeptide(L)'
;MVDSVRKEPTEDASLSERLRQFRESLHLDQKAMAKKVGAAFRTYQDYEHGKTTPKVAVLQKLHDAGCDLTWLLTGVRAASPKPEPWAHFTPDEELLGRVTEMVARAYSDAGRPLSMVDLGRLSAEKYKIIVDATDDPDERFTMVKLTGAQLRKDLITEQPGSGKRSA
;
A
#
# COMPACT_ATOMS: atom_id res chain seq x y z
N MET A 1 -15.82 41.48 -0.82
CA MET A 1 -15.86 40.17 -1.51
C MET A 1 -15.04 39.24 -0.64
N VAL A 2 -15.73 38.41 0.15
CA VAL A 2 -15.10 37.59 1.18
C VAL A 2 -14.42 36.40 0.52
N ASP A 3 -13.14 36.24 0.84
CA ASP A 3 -12.24 35.18 0.42
C ASP A 3 -12.90 33.80 0.48
N SER A 4 -12.96 33.15 -0.68
CA SER A 4 -13.30 31.74 -0.79
C SER A 4 -12.07 30.93 -0.39
N VAL A 5 -11.84 30.82 0.92
CA VAL A 5 -10.82 29.93 1.49
C VAL A 5 -11.24 28.50 1.19
N ARG A 6 -10.68 27.93 0.13
CA ARG A 6 -10.66 26.48 -0.06
C ARG A 6 -9.85 25.90 1.09
N LYS A 7 -10.55 25.38 2.09
CA LYS A 7 -9.95 24.74 3.26
C LYS A 7 -9.24 23.48 2.77
N GLU A 8 -7.92 23.44 2.88
CA GLU A 8 -7.16 22.22 2.60
C GLU A 8 -7.65 21.09 3.53
N PRO A 9 -7.82 19.86 3.03
CA PRO A 9 -8.34 18.77 3.84
C PRO A 9 -7.29 18.39 4.89
N THR A 10 -7.58 18.72 6.14
CA THR A 10 -6.79 18.29 7.31
C THR A 10 -6.74 16.77 7.37
N GLU A 11 -5.54 16.21 7.43
CA GLU A 11 -5.31 14.76 7.46
C GLU A 11 -5.97 14.05 8.67
N ASP A 12 -6.39 14.79 9.70
CA ASP A 12 -7.12 14.31 10.89
C ASP A 12 -8.64 14.65 10.90
N ALA A 13 -9.28 14.73 9.73
CA ALA A 13 -10.74 14.88 9.70
C ALA A 13 -11.45 13.68 10.38
N SER A 14 -12.55 13.90 11.11
CA SER A 14 -13.34 12.79 11.63
C SER A 14 -14.09 12.06 10.49
N LEU A 15 -14.58 10.83 10.74
CA LEU A 15 -15.46 10.11 9.80
C LEU A 15 -16.66 10.97 9.37
N SER A 16 -17.25 11.71 10.32
CA SER A 16 -18.41 12.56 10.09
C SER A 16 -18.10 13.72 9.15
N GLU A 17 -16.91 14.31 9.27
CA GLU A 17 -16.45 15.37 8.38
C GLU A 17 -16.12 14.82 6.98
N ARG A 18 -15.50 13.63 6.88
CA ARG A 18 -15.25 13.00 5.57
C ARG A 18 -16.54 12.60 4.85
N LEU A 19 -17.57 12.15 5.57
CA LEU A 19 -18.91 11.94 5.01
C LEU A 19 -19.49 13.22 4.41
N ARG A 20 -19.36 14.33 5.14
CA ARG A 20 -19.77 15.65 4.67
C ARG A 20 -18.99 16.07 3.43
N GLN A 21 -17.66 15.93 3.44
CA GLN A 21 -16.80 16.26 2.29
C GLN A 21 -17.20 15.44 1.05
N PHE A 22 -17.45 14.14 1.20
CA PHE A 22 -17.91 13.30 0.10
C PHE A 22 -19.30 13.72 -0.42
N ARG A 23 -20.22 14.07 0.47
CA ARG A 23 -21.53 14.59 0.03
C ARG A 23 -21.39 15.89 -0.74
N GLU A 24 -20.56 16.81 -0.24
CA GLU A 24 -20.34 18.12 -0.85
C GLU A 24 -19.63 18.02 -2.20
N SER A 25 -18.75 17.04 -2.41
CA SER A 25 -18.14 16.78 -3.71
C SER A 25 -19.13 16.29 -4.77
N LEU A 26 -20.26 15.71 -4.34
CA LEU A 26 -21.39 15.36 -5.22
C LEU A 26 -22.39 16.52 -5.42
N HIS A 27 -22.14 17.68 -4.81
CA HIS A 27 -23.04 18.83 -4.80
C HIS A 27 -24.45 18.53 -4.28
N LEU A 28 -24.56 17.62 -3.30
CA LEU A 28 -25.83 17.22 -2.71
C LEU A 28 -26.07 17.87 -1.34
N ASP A 29 -27.32 18.21 -1.04
CA ASP A 29 -27.74 18.48 0.33
C ASP A 29 -27.90 17.17 1.14
N GLN A 30 -28.03 17.29 2.46
CA GLN A 30 -28.14 16.13 3.36
C GLN A 30 -29.38 15.26 3.06
N LYS A 31 -30.46 15.84 2.54
CA LYS A 31 -31.72 15.13 2.26
C LYS A 31 -31.61 14.29 0.98
N ALA A 32 -31.02 14.87 -0.06
CA ALA A 32 -30.74 14.19 -1.31
C ALA A 32 -29.73 13.05 -1.09
N MET A 33 -28.71 13.28 -0.28
CA MET A 33 -27.73 12.25 0.07
C MET A 33 -28.35 11.11 0.88
N ALA A 34 -29.15 11.42 1.90
CA ALA A 34 -29.88 10.42 2.67
C ALA A 34 -30.75 9.53 1.76
N LYS A 35 -31.47 10.13 0.80
CA LYS A 35 -32.25 9.40 -0.20
C LYS A 35 -31.36 8.50 -1.08
N LYS A 36 -30.22 9.02 -1.54
CA LYS A 36 -29.26 8.29 -2.40
C LYS A 36 -28.71 7.05 -1.70
N VAL A 37 -28.39 7.15 -0.41
CA VAL A 37 -27.81 6.03 0.38
C VAL A 37 -28.86 5.18 1.09
N GLY A 38 -30.16 5.45 0.89
CA GLY A 38 -31.25 4.68 1.51
C GLY A 38 -31.34 4.85 3.03
N ALA A 39 -30.91 5.99 3.57
CA ALA A 39 -31.01 6.32 4.99
C ALA A 39 -32.16 7.32 5.25
N ALA A 40 -32.74 7.27 6.44
CA ALA A 40 -33.64 8.33 6.89
C ALA A 40 -32.84 9.65 7.04
N PHE A 41 -33.47 10.77 6.70
CA PHE A 41 -32.80 12.09 6.71
C PHE A 41 -32.12 12.40 8.05
N ARG A 42 -32.85 12.21 9.16
CA ARG A 42 -32.32 12.46 10.51
C ARG A 42 -31.14 11.54 10.85
N THR A 43 -31.20 10.28 10.43
CA THR A 43 -30.12 9.32 10.60
C THR A 43 -28.85 9.75 9.86
N TYR A 44 -28.99 10.20 8.61
CA TYR A 44 -27.85 10.70 7.84
C TYR A 44 -27.28 11.99 8.46
N GLN A 45 -28.14 12.88 8.96
CA GLN A 45 -27.70 14.06 9.71
C GLN A 45 -26.91 13.65 10.96
N ASP A 46 -27.38 12.67 11.73
CA ASP A 46 -26.67 12.19 12.92
C ASP A 46 -25.31 11.55 12.58
N TYR A 47 -25.14 10.99 11.38
CA TYR A 47 -23.82 10.53 10.89
C TYR A 47 -22.86 11.69 10.66
N GLU A 48 -23.28 12.77 9.98
CA GLU A 48 -22.43 13.95 9.74
C GLU A 48 -22.14 14.77 11.01
N HIS A 49 -22.94 14.59 12.07
CA HIS A 49 -22.67 15.15 13.39
C HIS A 49 -21.88 14.21 14.31
N GLY A 50 -21.52 13.01 13.84
CA GLY A 50 -20.76 12.02 14.62
C GLY A 50 -21.51 11.41 15.80
N LYS A 51 -22.84 11.55 15.86
CA LYS A 51 -23.66 11.00 16.95
C LYS A 51 -23.88 9.50 16.82
N THR A 52 -23.94 9.01 15.59
CA THR A 52 -24.09 7.59 15.27
C THR A 52 -23.20 7.23 14.10
N THR A 53 -22.89 5.95 13.94
CA THR A 53 -22.04 5.45 12.85
C THR A 53 -22.88 4.90 11.70
N PRO A 54 -22.46 5.10 10.42
CA PRO A 54 -23.10 4.49 9.28
C PRO A 54 -23.11 2.97 9.39
N LYS A 55 -24.26 2.36 9.11
CA LYS A 55 -24.36 0.89 9.00
C LYS A 55 -23.68 0.42 7.72
N VAL A 56 -23.29 -0.85 7.67
CA VAL A 56 -22.67 -1.50 6.49
C VAL A 56 -23.51 -1.28 5.22
N ALA A 57 -24.83 -1.35 5.31
CA ALA A 57 -25.71 -1.09 4.15
C ALA A 57 -25.53 0.34 3.58
N VAL A 58 -25.32 1.34 4.44
CA VAL A 58 -25.05 2.73 4.01
C VAL A 58 -23.64 2.84 3.42
N LEU A 59 -22.64 2.17 4.02
CA LEU A 59 -21.28 2.13 3.48
C LEU A 59 -21.25 1.50 2.08
N GLN A 60 -22.00 0.43 1.84
CA GLN A 60 -22.13 -0.17 0.51
C GLN A 60 -22.71 0.85 -0.49
N LYS A 61 -23.76 1.58 -0.11
CA LYS A 61 -24.34 2.61 -0.99
C LYS A 61 -23.42 3.81 -1.23
N LEU A 62 -22.57 4.15 -0.25
CA LEU A 62 -21.52 5.15 -0.43
C LEU A 62 -20.48 4.68 -1.44
N HIS A 63 -20.02 3.44 -1.31
CA HIS A 63 -19.13 2.81 -2.28
C HIS A 63 -19.73 2.78 -3.69
N ASP A 64 -20.99 2.33 -3.82
CA ASP A 64 -21.72 2.32 -5.10
C ASP A 64 -21.86 3.74 -5.68
N ALA A 65 -21.86 4.77 -4.84
CA ALA A 65 -21.88 6.18 -5.24
C ALA A 65 -20.48 6.72 -5.60
N GLY A 66 -19.44 5.90 -5.59
CA GLY A 66 -18.05 6.25 -5.92
C GLY A 66 -17.20 6.71 -4.73
N CYS A 67 -17.64 6.44 -3.49
CA CYS A 67 -16.83 6.75 -2.31
C CYS A 67 -15.68 5.74 -2.15
N ASP A 68 -14.45 6.24 -2.03
CA ASP A 68 -13.33 5.45 -1.52
C ASP A 68 -13.54 5.18 -0.03
N LEU A 69 -13.96 3.96 0.31
CA LEU A 69 -14.22 3.56 1.70
C LEU A 69 -12.95 3.51 2.55
N THR A 70 -11.78 3.27 1.95
CA THR A 70 -10.50 3.29 2.69
C THR A 70 -10.22 4.70 3.16
N TRP A 71 -10.33 5.69 2.26
CA TRP A 71 -10.20 7.09 2.63
C TRP A 71 -11.29 7.52 3.62
N LEU A 72 -12.54 7.12 3.41
CA LEU A 72 -13.65 7.48 4.30
C LEU A 72 -13.41 7.00 5.74
N LEU A 73 -12.91 5.77 5.91
CA LEU A 73 -12.71 5.17 7.22
C LEU A 73 -11.41 5.61 7.88
N THR A 74 -10.32 5.69 7.12
CA THR A 74 -8.96 5.89 7.66
C THR A 74 -8.44 7.32 7.53
N GLY A 75 -9.01 8.12 6.64
CA GLY A 75 -8.47 9.44 6.25
C GLY A 75 -7.36 9.36 5.21
N VAL A 76 -6.80 8.17 4.97
CA VAL A 76 -5.69 7.96 4.04
C VAL A 76 -6.24 7.44 2.71
N ARG A 77 -5.86 8.09 1.60
CA ARG A 77 -6.11 7.53 0.27
C ARG A 77 -5.10 6.42 0.03
N ALA A 78 -5.56 5.23 -0.31
CA ALA A 78 -4.67 4.16 -0.69
C ALA A 78 -3.96 4.54 -2.01
N ALA A 79 -2.63 4.55 -2.00
CA ALA A 79 -1.83 4.83 -3.20
C ALA A 79 -2.02 3.76 -4.30
N SER A 80 -2.56 2.59 -3.94
CA SER A 80 -2.93 1.48 -4.82
C SER A 80 -3.85 0.51 -4.07
N PRO A 81 -4.71 -0.28 -4.73
CA PRO A 81 -5.40 -1.37 -4.07
C PRO A 81 -4.35 -2.33 -3.52
N LYS A 82 -4.21 -2.39 -2.19
CA LYS A 82 -3.44 -3.47 -1.57
C LYS A 82 -4.13 -4.79 -1.95
N PRO A 83 -3.41 -5.79 -2.49
CA PRO A 83 -4.03 -7.06 -2.80
C PRO A 83 -4.68 -7.63 -1.54
N GLU A 84 -5.87 -8.19 -1.71
CA GLU A 84 -6.65 -8.79 -0.63
C GLU A 84 -5.78 -9.82 0.12
N PRO A 85 -5.84 -9.90 1.48
CA PRO A 85 -5.03 -10.85 2.26
C PRO A 85 -5.27 -12.33 1.89
N TRP A 86 -6.40 -12.62 1.25
CA TRP A 86 -6.81 -13.94 0.78
C TRP A 86 -6.60 -14.15 -0.73
N ALA A 87 -6.16 -13.12 -1.47
CA ALA A 87 -5.63 -13.35 -2.80
C ALA A 87 -4.34 -14.15 -2.64
N HIS A 88 -4.23 -15.28 -3.33
CA HIS A 88 -2.98 -16.01 -3.41
C HIS A 88 -1.90 -15.01 -3.86
N PHE A 89 -1.02 -14.61 -2.95
CA PHE A 89 0.08 -13.71 -3.26
C PHE A 89 0.96 -14.44 -4.26
N THR A 90 0.76 -14.14 -5.53
CA THR A 90 1.65 -14.57 -6.59
C THR A 90 2.76 -13.54 -6.58
N PRO A 91 4.00 -13.92 -6.24
CA PRO A 91 5.12 -13.00 -6.34
C PRO A 91 5.16 -12.44 -7.77
N ASP A 92 5.59 -11.18 -7.90
CA ASP A 92 5.93 -10.63 -9.19
C ASP A 92 7.07 -11.48 -9.78
N GLU A 93 6.72 -12.32 -10.77
CA GLU A 93 7.62 -13.32 -11.33
C GLU A 93 8.83 -12.68 -12.02
N GLU A 94 8.63 -11.52 -12.66
CA GLU A 94 9.70 -10.76 -13.32
C GLU A 94 10.64 -10.16 -12.29
N LEU A 95 10.11 -9.54 -11.24
CA LEU A 95 10.92 -9.01 -10.15
C LEU A 95 11.71 -10.14 -9.46
N LEU A 96 11.07 -11.26 -9.16
CA LEU A 96 11.72 -12.42 -8.55
C LEU A 96 12.85 -12.94 -9.43
N GLY A 97 12.61 -13.10 -10.74
CA GLY A 97 13.62 -13.52 -11.71
C GLY A 97 14.84 -12.58 -11.72
N ARG A 98 14.61 -11.26 -11.76
CA ARG A 98 15.69 -10.26 -11.72
C ARG A 98 16.46 -10.25 -10.41
N VAL A 99 15.76 -10.43 -9.28
CA VAL A 99 16.40 -10.54 -7.97
C VAL A 99 17.26 -11.79 -7.90
N THR A 100 16.77 -12.93 -8.39
CA THR A 100 17.54 -14.18 -8.45
C THR A 100 18.77 -14.04 -9.34
N GLU A 101 18.63 -13.45 -10.52
CA GLU A 101 19.76 -13.15 -11.39
C GLU A 101 20.78 -12.23 -10.69
N MET A 102 20.31 -11.18 -10.04
CA MET A 102 21.14 -10.22 -9.31
C MET A 102 21.96 -10.90 -8.19
N VAL A 103 21.34 -11.78 -7.40
CA VAL A 103 22.02 -12.52 -6.33
C VAL A 103 23.04 -13.50 -6.92
N ALA A 104 22.66 -14.27 -7.93
CA ALA A 104 23.55 -15.22 -8.59
C ALA A 104 24.79 -14.53 -9.18
N ARG A 105 24.59 -13.41 -9.89
CA ARG A 105 25.68 -12.60 -10.44
C ARG A 105 26.58 -12.04 -9.34
N ALA A 106 26.02 -11.50 -8.26
CA ALA A 106 26.82 -10.94 -7.17
C ALA A 106 27.77 -11.98 -6.52
N TYR A 107 27.30 -13.21 -6.32
CA TYR A 107 28.13 -14.29 -5.79
C TYR A 107 29.17 -14.79 -6.81
N SER A 108 28.78 -14.91 -8.09
CA SER A 108 29.69 -15.27 -9.18
C SER A 108 30.82 -14.25 -9.33
N ASP A 109 30.50 -12.96 -9.32
CA ASP A 109 31.48 -11.86 -9.43
C ASP A 109 32.44 -11.84 -8.23
N ALA A 110 31.97 -12.25 -7.05
CA ALA A 110 32.78 -12.39 -5.85
C ALA A 110 33.59 -13.71 -5.81
N GLY A 111 33.46 -14.58 -6.81
CA GLY A 111 34.12 -15.89 -6.85
C GLY A 111 33.66 -16.85 -5.74
N ARG A 112 32.44 -16.66 -5.21
CA ARG A 112 31.90 -17.45 -4.10
C ARG A 112 30.88 -18.46 -4.61
N PRO A 113 31.01 -19.75 -4.26
CA PRO A 113 29.99 -20.73 -4.60
C PRO A 113 28.70 -20.45 -3.82
N LEU A 114 27.55 -20.66 -4.47
CA LEU A 114 26.23 -20.53 -3.87
C LEU A 114 25.39 -21.74 -4.22
N SER A 115 24.80 -22.41 -3.23
CA SER A 115 23.91 -23.54 -3.47
C SER A 115 22.57 -23.05 -4.04
N MET A 116 21.83 -23.91 -4.76
CA MET A 116 20.51 -23.55 -5.29
C MET A 116 19.51 -23.20 -4.17
N VAL A 117 19.61 -23.87 -3.02
CA VAL A 117 18.76 -23.59 -1.85
C VAL A 117 19.09 -22.20 -1.29
N ASP A 118 20.38 -21.87 -1.16
CA ASP A 118 20.80 -20.56 -0.67
C ASP A 118 20.48 -19.44 -1.66
N LEU A 119 20.61 -19.70 -2.96
CA LEU A 119 20.18 -18.77 -4.01
C LEU A 119 18.68 -18.47 -3.87
N GLY A 120 17.84 -19.49 -3.72
CA GLY A 120 16.40 -19.31 -3.51
C GLY A 120 16.10 -18.50 -2.24
N ARG A 121 16.75 -18.84 -1.12
CA ARG A 121 16.57 -18.16 0.16
C ARG A 121 16.98 -16.68 0.12
N LEU A 122 18.18 -16.39 -0.40
CA LEU A 122 18.68 -15.02 -0.52
C LEU A 122 17.86 -14.21 -1.53
N SER A 123 17.41 -14.84 -2.62
CA SER A 123 16.52 -14.19 -3.59
C SER A 123 15.21 -13.76 -2.92
N ALA A 124 14.59 -14.64 -2.14
CA ALA A 124 13.37 -14.32 -1.42
C ALA A 124 13.58 -13.19 -0.38
N GLU A 125 14.71 -13.20 0.34
CA GLU A 125 15.07 -12.14 1.28
C GLU A 125 15.20 -10.79 0.57
N LYS A 126 15.96 -10.73 -0.53
CA LYS A 126 16.16 -9.48 -1.28
C LYS A 126 14.88 -9.01 -1.97
N TYR A 127 14.08 -9.94 -2.49
CA TYR A 127 12.76 -9.65 -3.07
C TYR A 127 11.87 -8.96 -2.05
N LYS A 128 11.77 -9.52 -0.84
CA LYS A 128 10.96 -8.95 0.25
C LYS A 128 11.39 -7.52 0.58
N ILE A 129 12.70 -7.28 0.73
CA ILE A 129 13.24 -5.94 1.01
C ILE A 129 12.80 -4.92 -0.05
N ILE A 130 12.82 -5.31 -1.33
CA ILE A 130 12.47 -4.41 -2.43
C ILE A 130 10.96 -4.13 -2.45
N VAL A 131 10.13 -5.16 -2.27
CA VAL A 131 8.66 -5.01 -2.21
C VAL A 131 8.23 -4.18 -1.01
N ASP A 132 8.84 -4.38 0.15
CA ASP A 132 8.52 -3.63 1.37
C ASP A 132 8.96 -2.15 1.27
N ALA A 133 9.91 -1.83 0.38
CA ALA A 133 10.44 -0.49 0.21
C ALA A 133 9.57 0.38 -0.72
N THR A 134 8.95 -0.20 -1.75
CA THR A 134 8.15 0.56 -2.72
C THR A 134 7.16 -0.31 -3.48
N ASP A 135 5.99 0.28 -3.74
CA ASP A 135 4.95 -0.29 -4.59
C ASP A 135 5.12 0.10 -6.07
N ASP A 136 6.01 1.04 -6.40
CA ASP A 136 6.22 1.52 -7.77
C ASP A 136 7.13 0.58 -8.58
N PRO A 137 6.70 0.09 -9.77
CA PRO A 137 7.48 -0.85 -10.58
C PRO A 137 8.85 -0.32 -11.05
N ASP A 138 8.95 0.97 -11.41
CA ASP A 138 10.20 1.54 -11.93
C ASP A 138 11.21 1.75 -10.80
N GLU A 139 10.74 2.16 -9.62
CA GLU A 139 11.56 2.22 -8.41
C GLU A 139 12.06 0.83 -7.99
N ARG A 140 11.24 -0.23 -8.09
CA ARG A 140 11.68 -1.61 -7.79
C ARG A 140 12.89 -2.02 -8.62
N PHE A 141 12.94 -1.70 -9.91
CA PHE A 141 14.10 -2.01 -10.74
C PHE A 141 15.34 -1.21 -10.36
N THR A 142 15.16 0.03 -9.90
CA THR A 142 16.26 0.82 -9.34
C THR A 142 16.78 0.18 -8.06
N MET A 143 15.88 -0.28 -7.19
CA MET A 143 16.21 -0.97 -5.96
C MET A 143 16.94 -2.30 -6.20
N VAL A 144 16.57 -3.09 -7.21
CA VAL A 144 17.32 -4.31 -7.61
C VAL A 144 18.79 -3.99 -7.88
N LYS A 145 19.07 -2.92 -8.65
CA LYS A 145 20.45 -2.52 -8.96
C LYS A 145 21.22 -2.09 -7.72
N LEU A 146 20.59 -1.29 -6.85
CA LEU A 146 21.18 -0.82 -5.60
C LEU A 146 21.47 -1.98 -4.65
N THR A 147 20.51 -2.87 -4.43
CA THR A 147 20.65 -4.07 -3.61
C THR A 147 21.77 -4.96 -4.12
N GLY A 148 21.90 -5.14 -5.43
CA GLY A 148 23.00 -5.90 -6.03
C GLY A 148 24.36 -5.26 -5.82
N ALA A 149 24.46 -3.93 -5.95
CA ALA A 149 25.69 -3.20 -5.67
C ALA A 149 26.12 -3.33 -4.20
N GLN A 150 25.16 -3.22 -3.28
CA GLN A 150 25.40 -3.39 -1.85
C GLN A 150 25.84 -4.82 -1.53
N LEU A 151 25.13 -5.83 -2.05
CA LEU A 151 25.49 -7.24 -1.85
C LEU A 151 26.90 -7.56 -2.33
N ARG A 152 27.29 -7.10 -3.53
CA ARG A 152 28.66 -7.27 -4.03
C ARG A 152 29.69 -6.65 -3.10
N LYS A 153 29.43 -5.42 -2.63
CA LYS A 153 30.32 -4.73 -1.68
C LYS A 153 30.47 -5.54 -0.38
N ASP A 154 29.38 -6.07 0.16
CA ASP A 154 29.39 -6.85 1.39
C ASP A 154 30.17 -8.16 1.22
N LEU A 155 29.97 -8.87 0.10
CA LEU A 155 30.69 -10.11 -0.21
C LEU A 155 32.20 -9.90 -0.41
N ILE A 156 32.63 -8.74 -0.90
CA ILE A 156 34.04 -8.38 -1.02
C ILE A 156 34.62 -8.01 0.34
N THR A 157 33.83 -7.36 1.20
CA THR A 157 34.30 -6.84 2.50
C THR A 157 34.38 -7.94 3.58
N GLU A 158 33.51 -8.93 3.54
CA GLU A 158 33.59 -10.09 4.42
C GLU A 158 34.80 -10.97 4.05
N GLN A 159 35.79 -11.19 4.92
CA GLN A 159 36.86 -12.16 4.68
C GLN A 159 36.33 -13.61 4.67
N PRO A 160 36.97 -14.56 3.95
CA PRO A 160 36.51 -15.95 3.88
C PRO A 160 36.78 -16.68 5.20
N GLY A 161 35.81 -16.64 6.12
CA GLY A 161 35.92 -17.40 7.37
C GLY A 161 34.90 -17.02 8.44
N SER A 162 33.63 -17.40 8.29
CA SER A 162 32.71 -17.57 9.43
C SER A 162 31.36 -18.25 9.10
N GLY A 163 31.13 -18.67 7.85
CA GLY A 163 29.84 -19.23 7.42
C GLY A 163 29.57 -20.69 7.80
N LYS A 164 30.18 -21.25 8.85
CA LYS A 164 29.73 -22.54 9.41
C LYS A 164 28.60 -22.28 10.39
N ARG A 165 27.38 -22.15 9.87
CA ARG A 165 26.16 -22.49 10.62
C ARG A 165 25.19 -23.17 9.69
N SER A 166 25.06 -24.48 9.86
CA SER A 166 23.79 -25.22 9.80
C SER A 166 24.07 -26.67 10.22
N ALA A 167 23.95 -26.91 11.52
CA ALA A 167 23.31 -28.11 12.04
C ALA A 167 21.96 -27.66 12.61
#